data_AF-A0A8D0FGS7-F1
#
_entry.id   AF-A0A8D0FGS7-F1
#
_cell.length_a   1.000
_cell.length_b   1.000
_cell.length_c   1.000
_cell.angle_alpha   90.00
_cell.angle_beta   90.00
_cell.angle_gamma   90.00
#
_symmetry.space_group_name_H-M   'P 1'
#
loop_
_entity.id
_entity.type
_entity.pdbx_description
1 polymer ?
#
loop_
_entity_poly.entity_id
_entity_poly.type
_entity_poly.pdbx_seq_one_letter_code
_entity_poly.pdbx_strand_id
1 'polypeptide(L)'
;MALYSAAAAVLEGLERGQGGIKSLVYNSRFPHVRQLYALVAQTLRYSPVLEKLLAGAALLQAEKKLQPQLAKVRGGAGGPLAAGDSAIPPCLG
;
A
#
# COMPACT_ATOMS: atom_id res chain seq x y z
N MET A 1 12.55 -12.80 -4.52
CA MET A 1 11.59 -11.70 -4.70
C MET A 1 10.32 -12.06 -5.51
N ALA A 2 10.21 -13.26 -6.10
CA ALA A 2 9.09 -13.64 -6.97
C ALA A 2 7.73 -13.87 -6.27
N LEU A 3 7.71 -14.22 -4.98
CA LEU A 3 6.47 -14.48 -4.24
C LEU A 3 5.66 -13.20 -4.01
N TYR A 4 6.33 -12.11 -3.63
CA TYR A 4 5.68 -10.83 -3.39
C TYR A 4 5.16 -10.21 -4.69
N SER A 5 5.91 -10.32 -5.80
CA SER A 5 5.44 -9.86 -7.11
C SER A 5 4.22 -10.67 -7.61
N ALA A 6 4.20 -11.99 -7.39
CA ALA A 6 3.05 -12.82 -7.73
C ALA A 6 1.82 -12.46 -6.86
N ALA A 7 2.03 -12.18 -5.57
CA ALA A 7 0.95 -11.73 -4.69
C ALA A 7 0.38 -10.37 -5.10
N ALA A 8 1.24 -9.42 -5.49
CA ALA A 8 0.82 -8.12 -6.00
C ALA A 8 -0.05 -8.27 -7.26
N ALA A 9 0.35 -9.11 -8.22
CA ALA A 9 -0.44 -9.37 -9.42
C ALA A 9 -1.81 -9.99 -9.12
N VAL A 10 -1.89 -10.88 -8.12
CA VAL A 10 -3.17 -11.46 -7.66
C VAL A 10 -4.05 -10.39 -7.01
N LEU A 11 -3.50 -9.50 -6.19
CA LEU A 11 -4.23 -8.39 -5.57
C LEU A 11 -4.76 -7.41 -6.62
N GLU A 12 -3.95 -7.05 -7.61
CA GLU A 12 -4.35 -6.19 -8.73
C GLU A 12 -5.48 -6.84 -9.56
N GLY A 13 -5.42 -8.15 -9.80
CA GLY A 13 -6.49 -8.90 -10.45
C GLY A 13 -7.79 -8.92 -9.65
N LEU A 14 -7.71 -8.96 -8.31
CA LEU A 14 -8.88 -8.85 -7.43
C LEU A 14 -9.52 -7.47 -7.48
N GLU A 15 -8.71 -6.41 -7.43
CA GLU A 15 -9.19 -5.02 -7.54
C GLU A 15 -9.87 -4.77 -8.89
N ARG A 16 -9.36 -5.39 -9.97
CA ARG A 16 -9.94 -5.33 -11.32
C ARG A 16 -11.17 -6.23 -11.52
N GLY A 17 -11.57 -7.01 -10.51
CA GLY A 17 -12.71 -7.93 -10.60
C GLY A 17 -12.50 -9.11 -11.55
N GLN A 18 -11.25 -9.53 -11.79
CA GLN A 18 -10.91 -10.62 -12.74
C GLN A 18 -11.20 -12.03 -12.18
N GLY A 19 -11.92 -12.13 -11.06
CA GLY A 19 -12.33 -13.37 -10.43
C GLY A 19 -12.06 -13.40 -8.93
N GLY A 20 -12.22 -14.58 -8.32
CA GLY A 20 -11.95 -14.79 -6.91
C GLY A 20 -10.48 -15.08 -6.59
N ILE A 21 -10.12 -14.98 -5.31
CA ILE A 21 -8.74 -15.22 -4.84
C ILE A 21 -8.24 -16.60 -5.28
N LYS A 22 -9.09 -17.63 -5.15
CA LYS A 22 -8.72 -18.99 -5.54
C LYS A 22 -8.40 -19.08 -7.04
N SER A 23 -9.25 -18.55 -7.92
CA SER A 23 -9.01 -18.63 -9.36
C SER A 23 -7.73 -17.91 -9.77
N LEU A 24 -7.48 -16.71 -9.24
CA LEU A 24 -6.29 -15.92 -9.56
C LEU A 24 -5.00 -16.58 -9.05
N VAL A 25 -5.03 -17.16 -7.85
CA VAL A 25 -3.88 -17.88 -7.30
C VAL A 25 -3.58 -19.16 -8.08
N TYR A 26 -4.59 -19.95 -8.48
CA TYR A 26 -4.36 -21.14 -9.29
C TYR A 26 -3.93 -20.81 -10.73
N ASN A 27 -4.40 -19.71 -11.30
CA ASN A 27 -4.00 -19.24 -12.63
C ASN A 27 -2.58 -18.64 -12.66
N SER A 28 -2.03 -18.24 -11.50
CA SER A 28 -0.68 -17.65 -11.39
C SER A 28 0.47 -18.63 -11.75
N ARG A 29 0.20 -19.94 -11.82
CA ARG A 29 1.19 -21.02 -12.04
C ARG A 29 2.39 -20.98 -11.07
N PHE A 30 2.25 -20.32 -9.93
CA PHE A 30 3.33 -20.16 -8.95
C PHE A 30 3.59 -21.49 -8.20
N PRO A 31 4.85 -21.95 -8.05
CA PRO A 31 5.14 -23.27 -7.50
C PRO A 31 4.67 -23.46 -6.05
N HIS A 32 4.62 -22.39 -5.24
CA HIS A 32 4.17 -22.43 -3.85
C HIS A 32 2.78 -21.81 -3.66
N VAL A 33 1.79 -22.36 -4.35
CA VAL A 33 0.38 -21.91 -4.36
C VAL A 33 -0.20 -21.70 -2.96
N ARG A 34 0.11 -22.58 -2.00
CA ARG A 34 -0.37 -22.47 -0.61
C ARG A 34 0.20 -21.25 0.12
N GLN A 35 1.49 -20.97 -0.08
CA GLN A 35 2.15 -19.80 0.51
C GLN A 35 1.60 -18.51 -0.11
N LEU A 36 1.40 -18.51 -1.43
CA LEU A 36 0.80 -17.39 -2.15
C LEU A 36 -0.63 -17.12 -1.65
N TYR A 37 -1.46 -18.17 -1.53
CA TYR A 37 -2.83 -18.05 -1.02
C TYR A 37 -2.85 -17.52 0.41
N ALA A 38 -2.01 -18.07 1.29
CA ALA A 38 -1.94 -17.64 2.69
C ALA A 38 -1.53 -16.17 2.81
N LEU A 39 -0.54 -15.74 2.03
CA LEU A 39 -0.08 -14.36 2.03
C LEU A 39 -1.17 -13.40 1.53
N VAL A 40 -1.80 -13.69 0.40
CA VAL A 40 -2.89 -12.87 -0.14
C VAL A 40 -4.08 -12.80 0.82
N ALA A 41 -4.48 -13.93 1.41
CA ALA A 41 -5.58 -13.97 2.37
C ALA A 41 -5.28 -13.18 3.65
N GLN A 42 -4.04 -13.24 4.16
CA GLN A 42 -3.63 -12.42 5.29
C GLN A 42 -3.66 -10.93 4.94
N THR A 43 -3.12 -10.53 3.79
CA THR A 43 -3.11 -9.12 3.36
C THR A 43 -4.54 -8.57 3.27
N LEU A 44 -5.46 -9.30 2.65
CA LEU A 44 -6.86 -8.88 2.53
C LEU A 44 -7.56 -8.78 3.88
N ARG A 45 -7.26 -9.70 4.81
CA ARG A 45 -7.79 -9.65 6.19
C ARG A 45 -7.37 -8.38 6.92
N TYR A 46 -6.14 -7.91 6.69
CA TYR A 46 -5.60 -6.70 7.32
C TYR A 46 -5.73 -5.45 6.47
N SER A 47 -6.28 -5.51 5.26
CA SER A 47 -6.47 -4.35 4.35
C SER A 47 -7.04 -3.11 5.06
N PRO A 48 -8.14 -3.18 5.84
CA PRO A 48 -8.69 -1.98 6.46
C PRO A 48 -7.78 -1.38 7.54
N VAL A 49 -6.90 -2.18 8.15
CA VAL A 49 -5.89 -1.69 9.10
C VAL A 49 -4.69 -1.12 8.36
N LEU A 50 -4.27 -1.78 7.28
CA LEU A 50 -3.18 -1.33 6.42
C LEU A 50 -3.51 0.01 5.75
N GLU A 51 -4.74 0.20 5.27
CA GLU A 51 -5.21 1.47 4.71
C GLU A 51 -5.21 2.59 5.76
N LYS A 52 -5.65 2.31 7.00
CA LYS A 52 -5.58 3.29 8.10
C LYS A 52 -4.15 3.67 8.46
N LEU A 53 -3.23 2.70 8.47
CA LEU A 53 -1.81 2.96 8.71
C LEU A 53 -1.17 3.72 7.55
N LEU A 54 -1.53 3.39 6.30
CA LEU A 54 -1.05 4.10 5.11
C LEU A 54 -1.57 5.55 5.11
N ALA A 55 -2.83 5.76 5.45
CA ALA A 55 -3.42 7.09 5.62
C ALA A 55 -2.72 7.87 6.75
N GLY A 56 -2.47 7.23 7.91
CA GLY A 56 -1.72 7.83 9.00
C GLY A 56 -0.27 8.18 8.61
N ALA A 57 0.41 7.32 7.85
CA ALA A 57 1.75 7.55 7.35
C ALA A 57 1.79 8.66 6.28
N ALA A 58 0.79 8.73 5.40
CA ALA A 58 0.65 9.80 4.42
C ALA A 58 0.41 11.15 5.09
N LEU A 59 -0.41 11.19 6.14
CA LEU A 59 -0.58 12.39 6.98
C LEU A 59 0.74 12.81 7.62
N LEU A 60 1.53 11.85 8.13
CA LEU A 60 2.85 12.13 8.70
C LEU A 60 3.88 12.62 7.65
N GLN A 61 3.84 12.10 6.42
CA GLN A 61 4.74 12.51 5.34
C GLN A 61 4.41 13.90 4.77
N ALA A 62 3.13 14.28 4.78
CA ALA A 62 2.70 15.63 4.42
C ALA A 62 3.16 16.69 5.44
N GLU A 63 3.40 16.31 6.70
CA GLU A 63 3.89 17.21 7.76
C GLU A 63 5.42 17.45 7.76
N LYS A 64 6.06 17.47 6.58
CA LYS A 64 7.53 17.62 6.37
C LYS A 64 8.20 18.90 6.91
N LYS A 65 7.54 19.74 7.71
CA LYS A 65 8.14 20.91 8.40
C LYS A 65 7.96 20.89 9.92
N LEU A 66 7.80 19.72 10.54
CA LEU A 66 7.76 19.64 11.99
C LEU A 66 8.97 18.90 12.55
N GLN A 67 9.70 19.63 13.40
CA GLN A 67 10.86 19.15 14.14
C GLN A 67 10.57 17.76 14.73
N PRO A 68 11.49 16.79 14.58
CA PRO A 68 11.26 15.37 14.87
C PRO A 68 10.85 15.07 16.32
N GLN A 69 11.04 16.02 17.24
CA GLN A 69 10.61 15.92 18.63
C GLN A 69 9.10 16.16 18.84
N LEU A 70 8.43 16.94 17.98
CA LEU A 70 7.02 17.31 18.16
C LEU A 70 6.04 16.26 17.61
N ALA A 71 6.39 15.57 16.52
CA ALA A 71 5.57 14.51 15.92
C ALA A 71 5.40 13.29 16.85
N LYS A 72 6.37 13.06 17.76
CA LYS A 72 6.32 11.97 18.75
C LYS A 72 5.37 12.28 19.92
N VAL A 73 5.07 13.56 20.17
CA VAL A 73 4.19 14.02 21.26
C VAL A 73 2.77 14.32 20.74
N ARG A 74 2.63 14.69 19.46
CA ARG A 74 1.38 15.08 18.81
C ARG A 74 0.74 13.95 17.98
N GLY A 75 0.66 12.75 18.56
CA GLY A 75 -0.38 11.77 18.21
C GLY A 75 -1.78 12.19 18.72
N GLY A 76 -1.90 13.39 19.30
CA GLY A 76 -3.14 14.06 19.62
C GLY A 76 -3.15 15.48 19.06
N ALA A 77 -4.22 15.80 18.33
CA ALA A 77 -4.67 17.14 17.92
C ALA A 77 -3.95 17.86 16.74
N GLY A 78 -4.60 17.72 15.57
CA GLY A 78 -5.07 18.81 14.68
C GLY A 78 -4.03 19.69 13.96
N GLY A 79 -3.90 19.51 12.63
CA GLY A 79 -2.96 20.13 11.65
C GLY A 79 -2.98 21.66 11.49
N PRO A 80 -2.87 22.28 10.28
CA PRO A 80 -2.48 21.79 8.95
C PRO A 80 -1.22 22.51 8.40
N LEU A 81 -0.53 21.96 7.38
CA LEU A 81 0.49 22.68 6.63
C LEU A 81 0.25 22.61 5.13
N ALA A 82 0.04 23.79 4.55
CA ALA A 82 -0.08 24.02 3.12
C ALA A 82 1.29 24.19 2.45
N ALA A 83 1.31 23.74 1.19
CA ALA A 83 1.98 24.30 0.01
C ALA A 83 3.52 24.27 -0.10
N GLY A 84 3.96 23.80 -1.26
CA GLY A 84 5.32 23.86 -1.77
C GLY A 84 5.51 23.01 -3.04
N ASP A 85 4.92 23.46 -4.14
CA ASP A 85 5.15 23.07 -5.54
C ASP A 85 6.63 22.83 -5.91
N SER A 86 6.87 21.90 -6.85
CA SER A 86 7.53 22.20 -8.14
C SER A 86 8.11 20.95 -8.84
N ALA A 87 7.82 20.86 -10.14
CA ALA A 87 8.59 20.23 -11.21
C ALA A 87 8.45 18.71 -11.46
N ILE A 88 7.44 18.37 -12.26
CA ILE A 88 7.56 17.30 -13.27
C ILE A 88 7.68 18.02 -14.63
N PRO A 89 8.79 17.94 -15.37
CA PRO A 89 8.80 18.30 -16.79
C PRO A 89 8.30 17.11 -17.65
N PRO A 90 7.67 17.38 -18.80
CA PRO A 90 7.15 16.35 -19.70
C PRO A 90 8.24 15.82 -20.65
N CYS A 91 8.03 14.56 -21.06
CA CYS A 91 8.44 13.89 -22.30
C CYS A 91 9.54 14.55 -23.17
N LEU A 92 10.68 13.87 -23.35
CA LEU A 92 11.29 13.57 -24.66
C LEU A 92 12.48 12.60 -24.51
N GLY A 93 12.51 11.54 -25.29
CA GLY A 93 13.59 10.55 -25.38
C GLY A 93 13.16 9.31 -26.12
#